data_AF-A0A6H9GV96-F1
#
_entry.id   AF-A0A6H9GV96-F1
#
_cell.length_a   1.000
_cell.length_b   1.000
_cell.length_c   1.000
_cell.angle_alpha   90.00
_cell.angle_beta   90.00
_cell.angle_gamma   90.00
#
_symmetry.space_group_name_H-M   'P 1'
#
loop_
_entity.id
_entity.type
_entity.pdbx_description
1 polymer ?
#
loop_
_entity_poly.entity_id
_entity_poly.type
_entity_poly.pdbx_seq_one_letter_code
_entity_poly.pdbx_strand_id
1 'polypeptide(L)' 'MEVVWSSGFKRSFKKITKKNPQLKNQIINVLRILADDPFTPSLNSHKLGGELAGL' A
#
# COMPACT_ATOMS: atom_id res chain seq x y z
N MET A 1 12.30 7.19 -1.35
CA MET A 1 11.62 7.31 -0.04
C MET A 1 11.75 5.97 0.68
N GLU A 2 11.96 5.95 2.00
CA GLU A 2 12.00 4.66 2.74
C GLU A 2 10.58 4.24 3.13
N VAL A 3 10.18 3.03 2.74
CA VAL A 3 8.85 2.50 3.08
C VAL A 3 8.92 1.68 4.35
N VAL A 4 8.22 2.13 5.39
CA VAL A 4 8.17 1.47 6.69
C VAL A 4 6.83 0.77 6.88
N TRP A 5 6.88 -0.53 7.20
CA TRP A 5 5.68 -1.35 7.35
C TRP A 5 5.27 -1.49 8.82
N SER A 6 4.08 -1.00 9.15
CA SER A 6 3.48 -1.23 10.47
C SER A 6 3.18 -2.72 10.72
N SER A 7 3.14 -3.12 11.98
CA SER A 7 2.76 -4.50 12.37
C SER A 7 1.33 -4.84 11.93
N GLY A 8 0.43 -3.84 11.93
CA GLY A 8 -0.93 -3.94 11.40
C GLY A 8 -0.93 -4.26 9.90
N PHE A 9 -0.16 -3.51 9.11
CA PHE A 9 -0.04 -3.75 7.67
C PHE A 9 0.45 -5.17 7.36
N LYS A 10 1.52 -5.62 8.02
CA LYS A 10 2.09 -6.97 7.81
C LYS A 10 1.06 -8.07 8.09
N ARG A 11 0.28 -7.94 9.16
CA ARG A 11 -0.81 -8.90 9.50
C ARG A 11 -1.92 -8.89 8.45
N SER A 12 -2.39 -7.71 8.05
CA SER A 12 -3.46 -7.57 7.05
C SER A 12 -3.04 -8.12 5.69
N PHE A 13 -1.82 -7.81 5.25
CA PHE A 13 -1.24 -8.37 4.02
C PHE A 13 -1.23 -9.90 4.05
N LYS A 14 -0.68 -10.51 5.11
CA LYS A 14 -0.66 -11.97 5.24
C LYS A 14 -2.06 -12.58 5.21
N LYS A 15 -3.04 -11.94 5.87
CA LYS A 15 -4.43 -12.43 5.92
C LYS A 15 -5.09 -12.39 4.54
N ILE A 16 -4.94 -11.28 3.80
CA ILE A 16 -5.61 -11.11 2.50
C ILE A 16 -4.99 -12.00 1.42
N THR A 17 -3.66 -12.12 1.37
CA THR A 17 -2.97 -12.95 0.37
C THR A 17 -3.11 -14.44 0.66
N LYS A 18 -3.33 -14.85 1.91
CA LYS A 18 -3.64 -16.25 2.25
C LYS A 18 -4.99 -16.67 1.67
N LYS A 19 -5.98 -15.77 1.70
CA LYS A 19 -7.32 -16.04 1.15
C LYS A 19 -7.39 -15.83 -0.37
N ASN A 20 -6.57 -14.92 -0.89
CA ASN A 20 -6.55 -14.56 -2.31
C ASN A 20 -5.09 -14.49 -2.81
N PRO A 21 -4.46 -15.64 -3.14
CA PRO A 21 -3.07 -15.70 -3.57
C PRO A 21 -2.76 -14.82 -4.80
N GLN A 22 -3.73 -14.64 -5.69
CA GLN A 22 -3.62 -13.79 -6.89
C GLN A 22 -3.36 -12.31 -6.57
N LEU A 23 -3.85 -11.82 -5.42
CA LEU A 23 -3.66 -10.43 -5.01
C LEU A 23 -2.22 -10.14 -4.58
N LYS A 24 -1.42 -11.16 -4.25
CA LYS A 24 -0.06 -10.97 -3.73
C LYS A 24 0.81 -10.17 -4.70
N ASN A 25 0.84 -10.58 -5.96
CA ASN A 25 1.68 -9.92 -6.98
C ASN A 25 1.14 -8.53 -7.32
N GLN A 26 -0.19 -8.36 -7.38
CA GLN A 26 -0.80 -7.06 -7.62
C GLN A 26 -0.44 -6.06 -6.51
N ILE A 27 -0.57 -6.47 -5.25
CA ILE A 27 -0.20 -5.62 -4.11
C ILE A 27 1.29 -5.26 -4.16
N ILE A 28 2.18 -6.24 -4.36
CA ILE A 28 3.63 -5.98 -4.44
C ILE A 28 3.96 -4.99 -5.56
N ASN A 29 3.31 -5.11 -6.72
CA ASN A 29 3.52 -4.19 -7.84
C ASN A 29 3.09 -2.76 -7.48
N VAL A 30 1.93 -2.59 -6.86
CA VAL A 30 1.46 -1.28 -6.39
C VAL A 30 2.40 -0.69 -5.35
N LEU A 31 2.88 -1.49 -4.39
CA LEU A 31 3.84 -1.04 -3.38
C LEU A 31 5.17 -0.58 -3.99
N ARG A 32 5.62 -1.23 -5.07
CA ARG A 32 6.83 -0.81 -5.80
C ARG A 32 6.64 0.55 -6.49
N ILE A 33 5.49 0.76 -7.12
CA ILE A 33 5.14 2.06 -7.73
C ILE A 33 5.07 3.14 -6.65
N LEU A 34 4.38 2.85 -5.55
CA LEU A 34 4.23 3.78 -4.42
C LEU A 34 5.57 4.14 -3.74
N ALA A 35 6.53 3.22 -3.73
CA ALA A 35 7.88 3.48 -3.19
C ALA A 35 8.74 4.39 -4.10
N ASP A 36 8.46 4.35 -5.41
CA ASP A 36 9.14 5.15 -6.43
C ASP A 36 8.53 6.56 -6.53
N ASP A 37 7.22 6.63 -6.78
CA ASP A 37 6.44 7.87 -6.78
C ASP A 37 5.04 7.61 -6.17
N PRO A 38 4.78 8.06 -4.93
CA PRO A 38 3.48 7.88 -4.28
C PRO A 38 2.37 8.75 -4.88
N PHE A 39 2.69 9.74 -5.71
CA PHE A 39 1.73 10.69 -6.29
C PHE A 39 1.50 10.47 -7.78
N THR A 40 2.00 9.37 -8.35
CA THR A 40 1.75 9.06 -9.76
C THR A 40 0.26 8.86 -10.03
N PRO A 41 -0.28 9.42 -11.13
CA PRO A 41 -1.70 9.27 -11.48
C PRO A 41 -2.17 7.81 -11.60
N SER A 42 -1.27 6.89 -11.95
CA SER A 42 -1.59 5.46 -12.10
C SER A 42 -2.07 4.78 -10.82
N LEU A 43 -1.70 5.33 -9.65
CA LEU A 43 -2.16 4.83 -8.35
C LEU A 43 -3.59 5.26 -8.02
N ASN A 44 -4.13 6.27 -8.71
CA ASN A 44 -5.41 6.90 -8.39
C ASN A 44 -5.54 7.23 -6.90
N SER A 45 -4.43 7.67 -6.28
CA SER A 45 -4.37 7.98 -4.86
C SER A 45 -5.15 9.25 -4.56
N HIS A 46 -5.83 9.27 -3.42
CA HIS A 46 -6.49 10.46 -2.89
C HIS A 46 -5.80 10.92 -1.62
N LYS A 47 -5.68 12.24 -1.45
CA LYS A 47 -5.13 12.83 -0.22
C LYS A 47 -6.02 12.46 0.97
N LEU A 48 -5.40 11.95 2.04
CA LEU A 48 -6.09 11.72 3.30
C LEU A 48 -6.47 13.04 3.98
N GLY A 49 -7.57 13.04 4.72
CA GLY A 49 -8.10 14.21 5.44
C GLY A 49 -8.32 13.94 6.93
N GLY A 50 -8.77 14.95 7.67
CA GLY A 50 -9.03 14.85 9.11
C GLY A 50 -7.77 14.50 9.91
N GLU A 51 -7.91 13.58 10.87
CA GLU A 51 -6.81 13.09 11.71
C GLU A 51 -5.70 12.37 10.92
N LEU A 52 -5.96 12.03 9.65
CA LEU A 52 -5.01 11.35 8.76
C LEU A 52 -4.37 12.32 7.76
N ALA A 53 -4.67 13.62 7.84
CA ALA A 53 -4.09 14.60 6.93
C ALA A 53 -2.56 14.67 7.08
N GLY A 54 -1.85 14.46 5.97
CA GLY A 54 -0.37 14.50 5.95
C GLY A 54 0.31 13.17 6.26
N LEU A 55 -0.47 12.11 6.51
CA LEU A 55 0.01 10.72 6.48
C LEU A 55 -0.01 10.14 5.06
#